data_AF-A0A143BL01-F1
#
_entry.id   AF-A0A143BL01-F1
#
_cell.length_a   1.000
_cell.length_b   1.000
_cell.length_c   1.000
_cell.angle_alpha   90.00
_cell.angle_beta   90.00
_cell.angle_gamma   90.00
#
_symmetry.space_group_name_H-M   'P 1'
#
loop_
_entity.id
_entity.type
_entity.pdbx_description
1 polymer ?
#
loop_
_entity_poly.entity_id
_entity_poly.type
_entity_poly.pdbx_seq_one_letter_code
_entity_poly.pdbx_strand_id
1 'polypeptide(L)'
;MNLPDRGRRLVLERLTKFFDTEESVETRDDVVPRLTFKALEALRMSRSRERILTNLEEMYREAFDRAKETGDPAQMAALDFSYRREQLYFEILLDVRDAMEKK
;
A
#
# COMPACT_ATOMS: atom_id res chain seq x y z
N MET A 1 -4.22 -4.27 -42.83
CA MET A 1 -5.66 -4.65 -42.91
C MET A 1 -6.46 -3.51 -42.29
N ASN A 2 -7.19 -2.73 -43.08
CA ASN A 2 -7.87 -1.51 -42.64
C ASN A 2 -9.30 -1.87 -42.20
N LEU A 3 -9.57 -1.86 -40.88
CA LEU A 3 -10.91 -2.17 -40.35
C LEU A 3 -11.81 -0.92 -40.44
N PRO A 4 -13.04 -1.02 -40.97
CA PRO A 4 -13.95 0.11 -41.06
C PRO A 4 -14.39 0.59 -39.67
N ASP A 5 -14.56 1.91 -39.52
CA ASP A 5 -14.74 2.62 -38.22
C ASP A 5 -15.90 2.13 -37.36
N ARG A 6 -16.89 1.45 -37.94
CA ARG A 6 -18.01 0.86 -37.20
C ARG A 6 -17.58 -0.36 -36.36
N GLY A 7 -16.56 -1.10 -36.79
CA GLY A 7 -16.02 -2.25 -36.04
C GLY A 7 -15.18 -1.83 -34.82
N ARG A 8 -14.48 -0.69 -34.91
CA ARG A 8 -13.70 -0.13 -33.79
C ARG A 8 -14.58 0.24 -32.61
N ARG A 9 -15.76 0.80 -32.88
CA ARG A 9 -16.71 1.25 -31.86
C ARG A 9 -17.32 0.07 -31.09
N LEU A 10 -17.58 -1.05 -31.76
CA LEU A 10 -18.10 -2.27 -31.13
C LEU A 10 -17.05 -2.96 -30.25
N VAL A 11 -15.77 -2.92 -30.64
CA VAL A 11 -14.66 -3.45 -29.84
C VAL A 11 -14.42 -2.57 -28.61
N LEU A 12 -14.51 -1.24 -28.75
CA LEU A 12 -14.44 -0.31 -27.63
C LEU A 12 -15.62 -0.50 -26.66
N GLU A 13 -16.84 -0.66 -27.16
CA GLU A 13 -18.03 -0.88 -26.32
C GLU A 13 -17.96 -2.21 -25.54
N ARG A 14 -17.35 -3.24 -26.15
CA ARG A 14 -17.13 -4.54 -25.50
C ARG A 14 -15.99 -4.45 -24.47
N LEU A 15 -14.92 -3.69 -24.75
CA LEU A 15 -13.85 -3.43 -23.80
C LEU A 15 -14.33 -2.60 -22.61
N THR A 16 -15.14 -1.55 -22.83
CA THR A 16 -15.74 -0.77 -21.74
C THR A 16 -16.65 -1.64 -20.87
N LYS A 17 -17.44 -2.55 -21.46
CA LYS A 17 -18.22 -3.51 -20.67
C LYS A 17 -17.36 -4.47 -19.85
N PHE A 18 -16.19 -4.88 -20.34
CA PHE A 18 -15.26 -5.70 -19.56
C PHE A 18 -14.63 -4.94 -18.39
N PHE A 19 -14.39 -3.63 -18.52
CA PHE A 19 -13.95 -2.78 -17.40
C PHE A 19 -15.09 -2.39 -16.44
N ASP A 20 -16.33 -2.39 -16.91
CA ASP A 20 -17.54 -1.99 -16.17
C ASP A 20 -18.28 -3.22 -15.55
N THR A 21 -17.83 -4.44 -15.85
CA THR A 21 -18.27 -5.68 -15.17
C THR A 21 -17.45 -5.91 -13.91
N GLU A 22 -17.29 -4.88 -13.09
CA GLU A 22 -17.22 -5.08 -11.64
C GLU A 22 -18.63 -4.81 -11.13
N GLU A 23 -19.53 -5.78 -11.37
CA GLU A 23 -20.86 -5.79 -10.79
C GLU A 23 -20.70 -5.86 -9.28
N SER A 24 -20.79 -4.67 -8.71
CA SER A 24 -20.79 -4.33 -7.31
C SER A 24 -22.02 -4.92 -6.62
N VAL A 25 -21.94 -6.19 -6.22
CA VAL A 25 -22.88 -6.76 -5.27
C VAL A 25 -22.13 -7.69 -4.32
N GLU A 26 -21.60 -7.15 -3.21
CA GLU A 26 -21.61 -7.88 -1.93
C GLU A 26 -21.29 -6.96 -0.74
N THR A 27 -22.32 -6.80 0.10
CA THR A 27 -22.39 -6.47 1.53
C THR A 27 -21.39 -5.50 2.19
N ARG A 28 -22.01 -4.45 2.73
CA ARG A 28 -21.53 -3.52 3.78
C ARG A 28 -20.88 -4.28 4.95
N ASP A 29 -19.71 -3.78 5.36
CA ASP A 29 -19.05 -3.88 6.69
C ASP A 29 -17.86 -4.82 6.96
N ASP A 30 -17.45 -5.79 6.14
CA ASP A 30 -16.28 -6.64 6.49
C ASP A 30 -15.25 -6.92 5.37
N VAL A 31 -15.36 -6.27 4.21
CA VAL A 31 -14.35 -6.43 3.14
C VAL A 31 -13.17 -5.50 3.42
N VAL A 32 -12.03 -6.08 3.81
CA VAL A 32 -10.76 -5.35 3.96
C VAL A 32 -10.54 -4.55 2.67
N PRO A 33 -10.45 -3.21 2.74
CA PRO A 33 -10.46 -2.40 1.54
C PRO A 33 -9.26 -2.77 0.67
N ARG A 34 -9.54 -3.22 -0.55
CA ARG A 34 -8.49 -3.45 -1.56
C ARG A 34 -7.68 -2.16 -1.69
N LEU A 35 -6.35 -2.28 -1.76
CA LEU A 35 -5.41 -1.14 -1.92
C LEU A 35 -5.50 -0.51 -3.33
N THR A 36 -6.72 -0.27 -3.83
CA THR A 36 -6.95 0.49 -5.06
C THR A 36 -6.76 1.97 -4.77
N PHE A 37 -6.31 2.74 -5.76
CA PHE A 37 -6.11 4.19 -5.62
C PHE A 37 -7.36 4.91 -5.08
N LYS A 38 -8.55 4.56 -5.61
CA LYS A 38 -9.84 5.12 -5.14
C LYS A 38 -10.15 4.75 -3.69
N ALA A 39 -9.87 3.52 -3.27
CA ALA A 39 -10.08 3.09 -1.88
C ALA A 39 -9.11 3.79 -0.93
N LEU A 40 -7.85 3.97 -1.33
CA LEU A 40 -6.84 4.72 -0.56
C LEU A 40 -7.23 6.21 -0.41
N GLU A 41 -7.78 6.80 -1.47
CA GLU A 41 -8.29 8.18 -1.44
C GLU A 41 -9.53 8.34 -0.55
N ALA A 42 -10.44 7.36 -0.57
CA ALA A 42 -11.62 7.32 0.31
C ALA A 42 -11.24 7.04 1.78
N LEU A 43 -10.20 6.26 2.03
CA LEU A 43 -9.61 5.97 3.33
C LEU A 43 -8.68 7.09 3.83
N ARG A 44 -8.94 8.36 3.46
CA ARG A 44 -8.18 9.55 3.86
C ARG A 44 -8.04 9.78 5.37
N MET A 45 -8.33 8.79 6.21
CA MET A 45 -7.63 8.57 7.47
C MET A 45 -6.14 8.34 7.19
N SER A 46 -5.40 9.42 6.89
CA SER A 46 -3.95 9.39 6.99
C SER A 46 -3.61 8.87 8.39
N ARG A 47 -2.98 7.70 8.49
CA ARG A 47 -2.42 7.28 9.77
C ARG A 47 -1.44 8.39 10.18
N SER A 48 -1.53 8.84 11.43
CA SER A 48 -0.61 9.87 11.91
C SER A 48 0.83 9.40 11.71
N ARG A 49 1.72 10.33 11.37
CA ARG A 49 3.17 10.08 11.23
C ARG A 49 3.69 9.26 12.41
N GLU A 50 3.32 9.69 13.61
CA GLU A 50 3.63 9.02 14.87
C GLU A 50 3.19 7.56 14.88
N ARG A 51 1.92 7.26 14.54
CA ARG A 51 1.42 5.89 14.53
C ARG A 51 2.15 4.98 13.54
N ILE A 52 2.59 5.50 12.40
CA ILE A 52 3.37 4.72 11.43
C ILE A 52 4.73 4.35 12.00
N LEU A 53 5.42 5.33 12.62
CA LEU A 53 6.75 5.13 13.18
C LEU A 53 6.71 4.23 14.43
N THR A 54 5.73 4.42 15.32
CA THR A 54 5.53 3.55 16.49
C THR A 54 5.32 2.09 16.07
N ASN A 55 4.46 1.84 15.06
CA ASN A 55 4.25 0.48 14.57
C ASN A 55 5.53 -0.16 13.99
N LEU A 56 6.37 0.62 13.30
CA LEU A 56 7.65 0.14 12.77
C LEU A 56 8.59 -0.24 13.92
N GLU A 57 8.71 0.64 14.92
CA GLU A 57 9.54 0.42 16.10
C GLU A 57 9.10 -0.85 16.86
N GLU A 58 7.82 -0.99 17.16
CA GLU A 58 7.26 -2.16 17.87
C GLU A 58 7.58 -3.46 17.13
N MET A 59 7.32 -3.52 15.82
CA MET A 59 7.55 -4.71 15.01
C MET A 59 9.03 -5.14 15.01
N TYR A 60 9.95 -4.18 14.86
CA TYR A 60 11.38 -4.48 14.86
C TYR A 60 11.90 -4.83 16.23
N ARG A 61 11.40 -4.17 17.28
CA ARG A 61 11.76 -4.47 18.66
C ARG A 61 11.36 -5.89 19.04
N GLU A 62 10.13 -6.30 18.75
CA GLU A 62 9.68 -7.67 19.00
C GLU A 62 10.50 -8.72 18.24
N ALA A 63 10.81 -8.45 16.97
CA ALA A 63 11.63 -9.35 16.17
C ALA A 63 13.06 -9.45 16.73
N PHE A 64 13.62 -8.33 17.18
CA PHE A 64 14.95 -8.28 17.76
C PHE A 64 15.00 -8.98 19.12
N ASP A 65 13.98 -8.80 19.97
CA ASP A 65 13.88 -9.49 21.26
C ASP A 65 13.78 -11.00 21.05
N ARG A 66 13.01 -11.48 20.07
CA ARG A 66 12.99 -12.90 19.68
C ARG A 66 14.35 -13.41 19.20
N ALA A 67 15.07 -12.64 18.38
CA ALA A 67 16.41 -13.01 17.91
C ALA A 67 17.45 -13.03 19.05
N LYS A 68 17.26 -12.17 20.06
CA LYS A 68 18.09 -12.15 21.26
C LYS A 68 17.84 -13.37 22.14
N GLU A 69 16.59 -13.81 22.28
CA GLU A 69 16.21 -15.03 23.00
C GLU A 69 16.79 -16.29 22.36
N THR A 70 16.87 -16.33 21.01
CA THR A 70 17.47 -17.45 20.27
C THR A 70 19.00 -17.39 20.22
N GLY A 71 19.62 -16.28 20.66
CA GLY A 71 21.06 -16.10 20.68
C GLY A 71 21.69 -15.98 19.30
N ASP A 72 20.97 -15.44 18.31
CA ASP A 72 21.44 -15.30 16.93
C ASP A 72 21.96 -13.87 16.64
N PRO A 73 23.27 -13.61 16.75
CA PRO A 73 23.84 -12.28 16.51
C PRO A 73 23.77 -11.85 15.04
N ALA A 74 23.75 -12.79 14.08
CA ALA A 74 23.65 -12.46 12.67
C ALA A 74 22.25 -11.94 12.34
N GLN A 75 21.21 -12.58 12.91
CA GLN A 75 19.84 -12.13 12.79
C GLN A 75 19.64 -10.76 13.46
N MET A 76 20.21 -10.54 14.64
CA MET A 76 20.18 -9.24 15.31
C MET A 76 20.78 -8.13 14.45
N ALA A 77 21.97 -8.36 13.86
CA ALA A 77 22.61 -7.37 12.99
C ALA A 77 21.80 -7.10 11.70
N ALA A 78 21.20 -8.13 11.12
CA ALA A 78 20.34 -7.99 9.95
C ALA A 78 19.06 -7.18 10.26
N LEU A 79 18.45 -7.41 11.42
CA LEU A 79 17.28 -6.66 11.89
C LEU A 79 17.61 -5.19 12.15
N ASP A 80 18.72 -4.90 12.81
CA ASP A 80 19.18 -3.52 13.05
C ASP A 80 19.41 -2.76 11.74
N PHE A 81 20.08 -3.38 10.77
CA PHE A 81 20.29 -2.76 9.47
C PHE A 81 18.97 -2.53 8.71
N SER A 82 18.06 -3.51 8.75
CA SER A 82 16.77 -3.44 8.06
C SER A 82 15.87 -2.36 8.67
N TYR A 83 15.84 -2.24 10.01
CA TYR A 83 15.14 -1.17 10.72
C TYR A 83 15.58 0.22 10.25
N ARG A 84 16.89 0.48 10.23
CA ARG A 84 17.44 1.78 9.80
C ARG A 84 17.08 2.11 8.36
N ARG A 85 17.15 1.11 7.47
CA ARG A 85 16.79 1.29 6.06
C ARG A 85 15.30 1.61 5.91
N GLU A 86 14.43 0.92 6.63
CA GLU A 86 12.98 1.11 6.53
C GLU A 86 12.51 2.40 7.20
N GLN A 87 13.14 2.80 8.29
CA GLN A 87 12.96 4.11 8.90
C GLN A 87 13.22 5.23 7.89
N LEU A 88 14.38 5.18 7.20
CA LEU A 88 14.72 6.16 6.17
C LEU A 88 13.71 6.18 5.01
N TYR A 89 13.22 5.02 4.59
CA TYR A 89 12.21 4.95 3.52
C TYR A 89 10.88 5.58 3.94
N PHE A 90 10.44 5.34 5.18
CA PHE A 90 9.22 5.98 5.68
C PHE A 90 9.39 7.48 5.87
N GLU A 91 10.53 7.96 6.36
CA GLU A 91 10.82 9.39 6.44
C GLU A 91 10.69 10.07 5.07
N ILE A 92 11.30 9.50 4.03
CA ILE A 92 11.22 10.04 2.66
C ILE A 92 9.77 10.04 2.16
N LEU A 93 9.02 8.95 2.37
CA LEU A 93 7.61 8.87 1.94
C LEU A 93 6.72 9.87 2.68
N LEU A 94 6.96 10.06 3.98
CA LEU A 94 6.26 11.04 4.80
C LEU A 94 6.58 12.46 4.33
N ASP A 95 7.84 12.74 3.98
CA ASP A 95 8.23 14.04 3.42
C ASP A 95 7.55 14.33 2.08
N VAL A 96 7.43 13.32 1.20
CA VAL A 96 6.69 13.43 -0.07
C VAL A 96 5.20 13.67 0.18
N ARG A 97 4.57 12.94 1.12
CA ARG A 97 3.17 13.14 1.50
C ARG A 97 2.94 14.57 1.98
N ASP A 98 3.78 15.04 2.90
CA ASP A 98 3.67 16.38 3.47
C ASP A 98 3.90 17.47 2.40
N ALA A 99 4.74 17.22 1.39
CA ALA A 99 4.90 18.11 0.24
C ALA A 99 3.67 18.15 -0.68
N MET A 100 2.94 17.03 -0.81
CA MET A 100 1.69 16.96 -1.58
C MET A 100 0.52 17.62 -0.84
N GLU A 101 0.44 17.52 0.49
CA GLU A 101 -0.62 18.14 1.29
C GLU A 101 -0.51 19.67 1.37
N LYS A 102 0.70 20.22 1.20
CA LYS A 102 0.95 21.67 1.18
C LYS A 102 0.58 22.36 -0.14
N LYS A 103 0.14 21.61 -1.15
CA LYS A 103 -0.11 22.09 -2.52
C LYS A 103 -1.60 22.18 -2.83
#